data_AF-A0A5R9QHC3-F1
#
_entry.id   AF-A0A5R9QHC3-F1
#
_cell.length_a   1.000
_cell.length_b   1.000
_cell.length_c   1.000
_cell.angle_alpha   90.00
_cell.angle_beta   90.00
_cell.angle_gamma   90.00
#
_symmetry.space_group_name_H-M   'P 1'
#
loop_
_entity.id
_entity.type
_entity.pdbx_description
1 polymer ?
#
loop_
_entity_poly.entity_id
_entity_poly.type
_entity_poly.pdbx_seq_one_letter_code
_entity_poly.pdbx_strand_id
1 'polypeptide(L)'
;MTSFSSRFFFVPLLMLVFILHFQVLGEGTHNPYGVRALTEMYLATCILLAIFATLARAETASPELRILTYYAVYTCAVFILLPAIFSNMTFGQPLVYGFIEERRVLFCLGFLPLLLLSKRLSTLQFERAFLYAALVAVFLSWCFKFGVIPDQRTEQVAWDRPDRSSIGAHLMCLAYFYCIQIWSTGTSPINGAQRSKNFYLLIAVILLLTLVFATQTRQLIFMCLCFTLFCLRAKAVIWAAALCVLLSPFYFYPVLLEVLGLNIEFYSSQLEGVEDNVRSNTIRQIMAHLDLVNWMPSGSLSLMWQDGFIPYFGEHFFLSDVGVIGTLFRFGFLVFLVVPLTLFLYQRIAKRICKDTTFLYPTMLAFFVIWPLSGLLEYNQASIAMLFVIQSLKARHLRSKESAHERRTYPQLQGSY
;
A
#
# COMPACT_ATOMS: atom_id res chain seq x y z
N MET A 1 -22.11 -23.41 3.79
CA MET A 1 -21.39 -24.46 4.55
C MET A 1 -19.90 -24.20 4.42
N THR A 2 -19.22 -23.66 5.45
CA THR A 2 -17.75 -23.57 5.46
C THR A 2 -17.21 -24.73 6.29
N SER A 3 -16.51 -25.65 5.64
CA SER A 3 -15.98 -26.88 6.24
C SER A 3 -14.85 -26.58 7.24
N PHE A 4 -14.60 -27.52 8.15
CA PHE A 4 -13.48 -27.52 9.09
C PHE A 4 -12.13 -27.17 8.41
N SER A 5 -11.92 -27.64 7.18
CA SER A 5 -10.76 -27.33 6.32
C SER A 5 -10.59 -25.83 6.03
N SER A 6 -11.67 -25.05 5.90
CA SER A 6 -11.60 -23.61 5.62
C SER A 6 -10.99 -22.80 6.76
N ARG A 7 -11.18 -23.23 8.01
CA ARG A 7 -10.65 -22.56 9.20
C ARG A 7 -9.19 -22.91 9.48
N PHE A 8 -8.83 -24.19 9.36
CA PHE A 8 -7.50 -24.66 9.76
C PHE A 8 -6.43 -24.46 8.67
N PHE A 9 -6.81 -24.46 7.39
CA PHE A 9 -5.83 -24.35 6.31
C PHE A 9 -5.84 -22.97 5.64
N PHE A 10 -7.00 -22.54 5.14
CA PHE A 10 -7.07 -21.35 4.29
C PHE A 10 -6.91 -20.02 5.06
N VAL A 11 -7.32 -19.95 6.34
CA VAL A 11 -7.14 -18.74 7.16
C VAL A 11 -5.67 -18.49 7.49
N PRO A 12 -4.90 -19.44 8.05
CA PRO A 12 -3.46 -19.25 8.26
C PRO A 12 -2.70 -18.98 6.97
N LEU A 13 -3.06 -19.66 5.87
CA LEU A 13 -2.43 -19.43 4.58
C LEU A 13 -2.69 -18.03 4.04
N LEU A 14 -3.94 -17.53 4.14
CA LEU A 14 -4.25 -16.15 3.73
C LEU A 14 -3.53 -15.13 4.62
N MET A 15 -3.44 -15.38 5.93
CA MET A 15 -2.67 -14.54 6.85
C MET A 15 -1.19 -14.47 6.43
N LEU A 16 -0.58 -15.61 6.09
CA LEU A 16 0.78 -15.65 5.56
C LEU A 16 0.90 -14.85 4.25
N VAL A 17 -0.06 -14.99 3.33
CA VAL A 17 -0.06 -14.20 2.09
C VAL A 17 -0.17 -12.70 2.38
N PHE A 18 -0.94 -12.26 3.38
CA PHE A 18 -0.95 -10.85 3.78
C PHE A 18 0.40 -10.37 4.33
N ILE A 19 1.05 -11.19 5.16
CA ILE A 19 2.38 -10.90 5.72
C ILE A 19 3.40 -10.72 4.59
N LEU A 20 3.38 -11.60 3.59
CA LEU A 20 4.26 -11.51 2.41
C LEU A 20 3.90 -10.34 1.49
N HIS A 21 2.61 -10.17 1.18
CA HIS A 21 2.12 -9.14 0.26
C HIS A 21 2.43 -7.71 0.74
N PHE A 22 2.38 -7.48 2.04
CA PHE A 22 2.69 -6.18 2.64
C PHE A 22 4.11 -6.10 3.22
N GLN A 23 4.97 -7.05 2.88
CA GLN A 23 6.39 -7.05 3.23
C GLN A 23 6.64 -6.91 4.75
N VAL A 24 5.82 -7.54 5.58
CA VAL A 24 6.00 -7.53 7.05
C VAL A 24 7.38 -8.08 7.43
N LEU A 25 7.81 -9.14 6.75
CA LEU A 25 9.13 -9.76 6.89
C LEU A 25 10.04 -9.46 5.68
N GLY A 26 9.70 -8.45 4.87
CA GLY A 26 10.50 -8.09 3.70
C GLY A 26 11.76 -7.34 4.12
N GLU A 27 12.88 -7.62 3.44
CA GLU A 27 14.14 -6.91 3.63
C GLU A 27 13.98 -5.41 3.32
N GLY A 28 14.52 -4.56 4.20
CA GLY A 28 14.51 -3.12 4.04
C GLY A 28 15.31 -2.41 5.12
N THR A 29 15.82 -1.22 4.81
CA THR A 29 16.70 -0.42 5.70
C THR A 29 16.07 -0.09 7.06
N HIS A 30 14.75 -0.07 7.13
CA HIS A 30 13.97 0.20 8.34
C HIS A 30 13.22 -1.02 8.87
N ASN A 31 13.39 -2.22 8.30
CA ASN A 31 12.76 -3.44 8.80
C ASN A 31 13.79 -4.30 9.57
N PRO A 32 13.70 -4.37 10.91
CA PRO A 32 14.65 -5.13 11.73
C PRO A 32 14.55 -6.66 11.57
N TYR A 33 13.45 -7.17 11.01
CA TYR A 33 13.21 -8.61 10.82
C TYR A 33 13.08 -9.00 9.34
N GLY A 34 13.71 -8.21 8.47
CA GLY A 34 13.70 -8.46 7.05
C GLY A 34 14.44 -9.76 6.71
N VAL A 35 13.77 -10.66 6.00
CA VAL A 35 14.38 -11.90 5.50
C VAL A 35 14.82 -11.68 4.05
N ARG A 36 16.13 -11.84 3.80
CA ARG A 36 16.72 -11.70 2.47
C ARG A 36 16.03 -12.60 1.45
N ALA A 37 15.80 -12.06 0.25
CA ALA A 37 15.14 -12.73 -0.88
C ALA A 37 13.66 -13.14 -0.66
N LEU A 38 13.06 -12.92 0.52
CA LEU A 38 11.67 -13.32 0.77
C LEU A 38 10.68 -12.56 -0.11
N THR A 39 10.91 -11.25 -0.28
CA THR A 39 10.12 -10.39 -1.16
C THR A 39 10.20 -10.87 -2.61
N GLU A 40 11.41 -11.16 -3.08
CA GLU A 40 11.70 -11.63 -4.43
C GLU A 40 11.05 -13.00 -4.70
N MET A 41 11.12 -13.93 -3.75
CA MET A 41 10.43 -15.23 -3.84
C MET A 41 8.91 -15.07 -3.90
N TYR A 42 8.35 -14.16 -3.11
CA TYR A 42 6.91 -13.86 -3.16
C TYR A 42 6.49 -13.27 -4.52
N LEU A 43 7.25 -12.32 -5.05
CA LEU A 43 6.98 -11.73 -6.37
C LEU A 43 7.12 -12.76 -7.50
N ALA A 44 8.16 -13.61 -7.46
CA ALA A 44 8.34 -14.71 -8.40
C ALA A 44 7.15 -15.68 -8.36
N THR A 45 6.66 -16.02 -7.18
CA THR A 45 5.46 -16.84 -7.00
C THR A 45 4.22 -16.17 -7.60
N CYS A 46 4.06 -14.86 -7.42
CA CYS A 46 2.95 -14.11 -8.02
C CYS A 46 3.01 -14.09 -9.55
N ILE A 47 4.21 -13.93 -10.14
CA ILE A 47 4.42 -13.99 -11.59
C ILE A 47 4.07 -15.38 -12.12
N LEU A 48 4.61 -16.43 -11.51
CA LEU A 48 4.32 -17.81 -11.91
C LEU A 48 2.82 -18.10 -11.84
N LEU A 49 2.16 -17.72 -10.73
CA LEU A 49 0.72 -17.87 -10.60
C LEU A 49 -0.04 -17.10 -11.68
N ALA A 50 0.40 -15.89 -12.04
CA ALA A 50 -0.23 -15.10 -13.09
C ALA A 50 -0.09 -15.76 -14.47
N ILE A 51 1.09 -16.31 -14.78
CA ILE A 51 1.33 -17.08 -16.00
C ILE A 51 0.44 -18.33 -16.02
N PHE A 52 0.45 -19.13 -14.94
CA PHE A 52 -0.41 -20.31 -14.86
C PHE A 52 -1.90 -19.97 -14.94
N ALA A 53 -2.35 -18.90 -14.28
CA ALA A 53 -3.75 -18.48 -14.31
C ALA A 53 -4.20 -18.00 -15.69
N THR A 54 -3.32 -17.32 -16.44
CA THR A 54 -3.62 -16.88 -17.81
C THR A 54 -3.64 -18.05 -18.78
N LEU A 55 -2.67 -18.98 -18.68
CA LEU A 55 -2.62 -20.19 -19.51
C LEU A 55 -3.79 -21.16 -19.24
N ALA A 56 -4.12 -21.38 -17.97
CA ALA A 56 -5.13 -22.39 -17.59
C ALA A 56 -6.58 -21.92 -17.72
N ARG A 57 -6.85 -20.61 -17.84
CA ARG A 57 -8.20 -20.05 -17.73
C ARG A 57 -8.54 -18.98 -18.77
N ALA A 58 -7.92 -19.02 -19.95
CA ALA A 58 -8.15 -18.02 -20.99
C ALA A 58 -9.64 -17.81 -21.32
N GLU A 59 -10.48 -18.84 -21.22
CA GLU A 59 -11.91 -18.77 -21.58
C GLU A 59 -12.89 -18.84 -20.39
N THR A 60 -12.52 -19.47 -19.26
CA THR A 60 -13.41 -19.74 -18.10
C THR A 60 -13.07 -18.93 -16.84
N ALA A 61 -12.22 -17.90 -16.97
CA ALA A 61 -11.85 -17.05 -15.84
C ALA A 61 -13.05 -16.21 -15.35
N SER A 62 -13.23 -16.13 -14.03
CA SER A 62 -14.26 -15.26 -13.46
C SER A 62 -14.06 -13.80 -13.90
N PRO A 63 -15.14 -13.02 -14.09
CA PRO A 63 -15.03 -11.67 -14.63
C PRO A 63 -14.05 -10.77 -13.87
N GLU A 64 -14.01 -10.90 -12.54
CA GLU A 64 -13.09 -10.14 -11.67
C GLU A 64 -11.64 -10.49 -11.95
N LEU A 65 -11.33 -11.78 -12.13
CA LEU A 65 -9.97 -12.25 -12.40
C LEU A 65 -9.45 -11.67 -13.72
N ARG A 66 -10.29 -11.67 -14.76
CA ARG A 66 -9.96 -11.08 -16.06
C ARG A 66 -9.73 -9.57 -15.96
N ILE A 67 -10.64 -8.86 -15.28
CA ILE A 67 -10.50 -7.40 -15.07
C ILE A 67 -9.22 -7.06 -14.30
N LEU A 68 -8.89 -7.82 -13.25
CA LEU A 68 -7.67 -7.58 -12.46
C LEU A 68 -6.39 -8.01 -13.17
N THR A 69 -6.49 -8.96 -14.11
CA THR A 69 -5.37 -9.28 -15.01
C THR A 69 -5.09 -8.10 -15.94
N TYR A 70 -6.12 -7.43 -16.49
CA TYR A 70 -5.93 -6.21 -17.27
C TYR A 70 -5.31 -5.08 -16.46
N TYR A 71 -5.73 -4.91 -15.20
CA TYR A 71 -5.07 -3.99 -14.25
C TYR A 71 -3.58 -4.30 -14.15
N ALA A 72 -3.20 -5.54 -13.82
CA ALA A 72 -1.81 -5.89 -13.61
C ALA A 72 -0.97 -5.74 -14.89
N VAL A 73 -1.48 -6.17 -16.04
CA VAL A 73 -0.79 -6.00 -17.33
C VAL A 73 -0.58 -4.52 -17.65
N TYR A 74 -1.62 -3.70 -17.51
CA TYR A 74 -1.52 -2.25 -17.71
C TYR A 74 -0.47 -1.63 -16.77
N THR A 75 -0.56 -1.93 -15.48
CA THR A 75 0.33 -1.38 -14.46
C THR A 75 1.78 -1.80 -14.70
N CYS A 76 2.06 -3.06 -15.05
CA CYS A 76 3.40 -3.51 -15.41
C CYS A 76 3.92 -2.84 -16.69
N ALA A 77 3.07 -2.70 -17.71
CA ALA A 77 3.46 -2.04 -18.96
C ALA A 77 3.82 -0.57 -18.73
N VAL A 78 2.99 0.16 -17.98
CA VAL A 78 3.15 1.60 -17.79
C VAL A 78 4.22 1.94 -16.76
N PHE A 79 4.28 1.23 -15.62
CA PHE A 79 5.16 1.62 -14.51
C PHE A 79 6.43 0.76 -14.37
N ILE A 80 6.61 -0.25 -15.22
CA ILE A 80 7.86 -1.02 -15.28
C ILE A 80 8.48 -0.91 -16.68
N LEU A 81 7.77 -1.35 -17.71
CA LEU A 81 8.32 -1.41 -19.06
C LEU A 81 8.63 -0.02 -19.62
N LEU A 82 7.71 0.94 -19.54
CA LEU A 82 7.98 2.30 -20.05
C LEU A 82 9.15 2.99 -19.33
N PRO A 83 9.23 3.06 -17.98
CA PRO A 83 10.40 3.61 -17.30
C PRO A 83 11.72 2.91 -17.65
N ALA A 84 11.71 1.60 -17.89
CA ALA A 84 12.90 0.87 -18.33
C ALA A 84 13.31 1.24 -19.77
N ILE A 85 12.36 1.44 -20.68
CA ILE A 85 12.62 1.92 -22.04
C ILE A 85 13.18 3.34 -21.98
N PHE A 86 12.59 4.23 -21.18
CA PHE A 86 13.05 5.60 -21.05
C PHE A 86 14.45 5.69 -20.44
N SER A 87 14.78 4.89 -19.43
CA SER A 87 16.16 4.87 -18.91
C SER A 87 17.16 4.27 -19.89
N ASN A 88 16.74 3.32 -20.74
CA ASN A 88 17.56 2.84 -21.84
C ASN A 88 17.84 3.95 -22.87
N MET A 89 16.83 4.73 -23.25
CA MET A 89 16.98 5.80 -24.24
C MET A 89 17.77 7.00 -23.70
N THR A 90 17.56 7.37 -22.43
CA THR A 90 18.14 8.58 -21.83
C THR A 90 19.55 8.33 -21.30
N PHE A 91 19.81 7.16 -20.71
CA PHE A 91 21.07 6.87 -20.06
C PHE A 91 21.83 5.69 -20.68
N GLY A 92 21.20 4.86 -21.50
CA GLY A 92 21.81 3.63 -22.04
C GLY A 92 21.67 2.41 -21.13
N GLN A 93 20.84 2.48 -20.08
CA GLN A 93 20.62 1.37 -19.15
C GLN A 93 19.99 0.15 -19.85
N PRO A 94 20.54 -1.07 -19.73
CA PRO A 94 19.87 -2.27 -20.22
C PRO A 94 18.51 -2.50 -19.53
N LEU A 95 17.50 -2.94 -20.28
CA LEU A 95 16.12 -3.08 -19.79
C LEU A 95 15.99 -3.95 -18.53
N VAL A 96 16.83 -4.98 -18.39
CA VAL A 96 16.83 -5.89 -17.23
C VAL A 96 17.01 -5.13 -15.91
N TYR A 97 17.91 -4.15 -15.88
CA TYR A 97 18.13 -3.34 -14.70
C TYR A 97 16.92 -2.44 -14.39
N GLY A 98 16.24 -1.92 -15.41
CA GLY A 98 14.99 -1.18 -15.24
C GLY A 98 13.86 -2.04 -14.66
N PHE A 99 13.72 -3.29 -15.12
CA PHE A 99 12.76 -4.25 -14.56
C PHE A 99 13.04 -4.55 -13.07
N ILE A 100 14.31 -4.68 -12.69
CA ILE A 100 14.72 -4.93 -11.31
C ILE A 100 14.46 -3.70 -10.43
N GLU A 101 14.72 -2.50 -10.94
CA GLU A 101 14.52 -1.25 -10.20
C GLU A 101 13.04 -1.03 -9.84
N GLU A 102 12.14 -1.22 -10.80
CA GLU A 102 10.69 -1.02 -10.58
C GLU A 102 9.96 -2.29 -10.12
N ARG A 103 10.67 -3.30 -9.61
CA ARG A 103 10.09 -4.58 -9.15
C ARG A 103 8.98 -4.42 -8.11
N ARG A 104 9.00 -3.34 -7.32
CA ARG A 104 7.93 -2.96 -6.36
C ARG A 104 6.55 -2.81 -7.01
N VAL A 105 6.49 -2.49 -8.30
CA VAL A 105 5.22 -2.39 -9.03
C VAL A 105 4.58 -3.78 -9.21
N LEU A 106 5.38 -4.85 -9.23
CA LEU A 106 4.90 -6.24 -9.38
C LEU A 106 4.00 -6.70 -8.23
N PHE A 107 3.98 -5.98 -7.10
CA PHE A 107 2.98 -6.19 -6.05
C PHE A 107 1.54 -6.01 -6.58
N CYS A 108 1.34 -5.36 -7.73
CA CYS A 108 0.05 -5.36 -8.43
C CYS A 108 -0.48 -6.78 -8.68
N LEU A 109 0.40 -7.76 -8.98
CA LEU A 109 0.08 -9.18 -9.20
C LEU A 109 -0.36 -9.91 -7.93
N GLY A 110 -0.09 -9.35 -6.76
CA GLY A 110 -0.50 -9.91 -5.47
C GLY A 110 -2.02 -10.05 -5.33
N PHE A 111 -2.81 -9.37 -6.17
CA PHE A 111 -4.27 -9.57 -6.24
C PHE A 111 -4.63 -11.05 -6.45
N LEU A 112 -3.80 -11.80 -7.18
CA LEU A 112 -4.11 -13.16 -7.61
C LEU A 112 -4.13 -14.16 -6.45
N PRO A 113 -3.03 -14.38 -5.70
CA PRO A 113 -3.07 -15.28 -4.54
C PRO A 113 -4.09 -14.81 -3.50
N LEU A 114 -4.20 -13.49 -3.27
CA LEU A 114 -5.19 -12.91 -2.37
C LEU A 114 -6.62 -13.26 -2.78
N LEU A 115 -7.00 -13.04 -4.03
CA LEU A 115 -8.36 -13.30 -4.51
C LEU A 115 -8.68 -14.80 -4.54
N LEU A 116 -7.73 -15.65 -4.96
CA LEU A 116 -7.94 -17.09 -5.05
C LEU A 116 -8.19 -17.73 -3.67
N LEU A 117 -7.39 -17.36 -2.67
CA LEU A 117 -7.58 -17.83 -1.29
C LEU A 117 -8.82 -17.24 -0.65
N SER A 118 -9.05 -15.93 -0.81
CA SER A 118 -10.22 -15.26 -0.25
C SER A 118 -11.53 -15.82 -0.78
N LYS A 119 -11.54 -16.34 -2.01
CA LYS A 119 -12.73 -16.99 -2.58
C LYS A 119 -13.14 -18.28 -1.85
N ARG A 120 -12.23 -18.90 -1.10
CA ARG A 120 -12.47 -20.13 -0.31
C ARG A 120 -12.93 -19.85 1.12
N LEU A 121 -12.96 -18.58 1.53
CA LEU A 121 -13.26 -18.16 2.90
C LEU A 121 -14.58 -17.39 2.98
N SER A 122 -15.18 -17.37 4.17
CA SER A 122 -16.26 -16.42 4.47
C SER A 122 -15.70 -15.01 4.66
N THR A 123 -16.54 -13.98 4.49
CA THR A 123 -16.15 -12.58 4.74
C THR A 123 -15.55 -12.39 6.13
N LEU A 124 -16.13 -13.01 7.16
CA LEU A 124 -15.62 -12.91 8.53
C LEU A 124 -14.24 -13.56 8.68
N GLN A 125 -14.00 -14.69 8.01
CA GLN A 125 -12.70 -15.36 8.02
C GLN A 125 -11.63 -14.53 7.32
N PHE A 126 -11.98 -13.91 6.19
CA PHE A 126 -11.11 -12.97 5.48
C PHE A 126 -10.74 -11.76 6.37
N GLU A 127 -11.74 -11.12 6.98
CA GLU A 127 -11.55 -9.98 7.89
C GLU A 127 -10.62 -10.34 9.05
N ARG A 128 -10.84 -11.50 9.67
CA ARG A 128 -9.98 -11.99 10.75
C ARG A 128 -8.55 -12.26 10.28
N ALA A 129 -8.37 -12.94 9.15
CA ALA A 129 -7.03 -13.19 8.60
C ALA A 129 -6.26 -11.88 8.34
N PHE A 130 -6.95 -10.88 7.80
CA PHE A 130 -6.39 -9.56 7.53
C PHE A 130 -6.00 -8.83 8.83
N LEU A 131 -6.88 -8.81 9.83
CA LEU A 131 -6.58 -8.18 11.12
C LEU A 131 -5.51 -8.94 11.91
N TYR A 132 -5.50 -10.27 11.87
CA TYR A 132 -4.45 -11.06 12.52
C TYR A 132 -3.08 -10.80 11.91
N ALA A 133 -2.98 -10.70 10.58
CA ALA A 133 -1.73 -10.31 9.92
C ALA A 133 -1.26 -8.91 10.37
N ALA A 134 -2.18 -7.94 10.50
CA ALA A 134 -1.84 -6.62 11.01
C ALA A 134 -1.42 -6.63 12.50
N LEU A 135 -2.07 -7.44 13.33
CA LEU A 135 -1.71 -7.60 14.74
C LEU A 135 -0.38 -8.32 14.93
N VAL A 136 0.00 -9.24 14.03
CA VAL A 136 1.35 -9.80 14.00
C VAL A 136 2.39 -8.71 13.74
N ALA A 137 2.14 -7.82 12.78
CA ALA A 137 3.02 -6.67 12.53
C ALA A 137 3.12 -5.76 13.76
N VAL A 138 1.99 -5.49 14.43
CA VAL A 138 1.96 -4.74 15.70
C VAL A 138 2.83 -5.40 16.77
N PHE A 139 2.63 -6.69 17.00
CA PHE A 139 3.39 -7.45 17.99
C PHE A 139 4.89 -7.36 17.72
N LEU A 140 5.30 -7.61 16.48
CA LEU A 140 6.71 -7.51 16.08
C LEU A 140 7.28 -6.10 16.26
N SER A 141 6.53 -5.06 15.90
CA SER A 141 6.93 -3.66 16.11
C SER A 141 7.17 -3.31 17.57
N TRP A 142 6.32 -3.77 18.48
CA TRP A 142 6.53 -3.55 19.92
C TRP A 142 7.64 -4.41 20.50
N CYS A 143 7.78 -5.67 20.06
CA CYS A 143 8.92 -6.50 20.44
C CYS A 143 10.25 -5.87 20.03
N PHE A 144 10.30 -5.21 18.87
CA PHE A 144 11.48 -4.45 18.45
C PHE A 144 11.71 -3.24 19.36
N LYS A 145 10.67 -2.42 19.55
CA LYS A 145 10.76 -1.17 20.32
C LYS A 145 11.19 -1.39 21.77
N PHE A 146 10.80 -2.50 22.39
CA PHE A 146 11.21 -2.86 23.75
C PHE A 146 12.48 -3.73 23.82
N GLY A 147 13.15 -3.99 22.69
CA GLY A 147 14.38 -4.79 22.66
C GLY A 147 14.19 -6.26 23.00
N VAL A 148 12.97 -6.79 22.87
CA VAL A 148 12.65 -8.21 23.14
C VAL A 148 13.24 -9.12 22.07
N ILE A 149 13.25 -8.68 20.81
CA ILE A 149 13.88 -9.39 19.70
C ILE A 149 15.00 -8.50 19.17
N PRO A 150 16.22 -9.04 18.97
CA PRO A 150 17.35 -8.25 18.51
C PRO A 150 17.16 -7.73 17.09
N ASP A 151 17.76 -6.60 16.79
CA ASP A 151 17.86 -6.05 15.44
C ASP A 151 18.69 -7.01 14.56
N GLN A 152 18.11 -7.49 13.46
CA GLN A 152 18.78 -8.40 12.53
C GLN A 152 19.34 -7.69 11.29
N ARG A 153 19.27 -6.35 11.22
CA ARG A 153 19.83 -5.59 10.09
C ARG A 153 21.35 -5.70 10.06
N THR A 154 21.89 -6.05 8.90
CA THR A 154 23.34 -6.09 8.64
C THR A 154 23.92 -4.70 8.40
N GLU A 155 23.13 -3.77 7.85
CA GLU A 155 23.52 -2.39 7.57
C GLU A 155 22.50 -1.43 8.20
N GLN A 156 22.91 -0.73 9.26
CA GLN A 156 22.14 0.37 9.83
C GLN A 156 22.50 1.67 9.11
N VAL A 157 21.65 2.09 8.17
CA VAL A 157 21.85 3.36 7.42
C VAL A 157 21.24 4.56 8.18
N ALA A 158 20.29 4.33 9.09
CA ALA A 158 19.55 5.38 9.80
C ALA A 158 20.14 5.69 11.18
N TRP A 159 21.28 6.40 11.20
CA TRP A 159 21.92 6.89 12.44
C TRP A 159 21.04 7.87 13.22
N ASP A 160 20.10 8.54 12.56
CA ASP A 160 19.22 9.55 13.17
C ASP A 160 18.05 8.94 13.96
N ARG A 161 17.65 7.68 13.67
CA ARG A 161 16.44 7.03 14.21
C ARG A 161 16.61 5.52 14.41
N PRO A 162 17.40 5.08 15.40
CA PRO A 162 17.67 3.66 15.64
C PRO A 162 16.41 2.85 15.97
N ASP A 163 15.44 3.46 16.67
CA ASP A 163 14.21 2.82 17.15
C ASP A 163 13.08 2.67 16.11
N ARG A 164 13.26 3.22 14.91
CA ARG A 164 12.21 3.22 13.89
C ARG A 164 12.10 1.83 13.24
N SER A 165 10.88 1.25 13.25
CA SER A 165 10.59 0.01 12.52
C SER A 165 9.48 0.17 11.48
N SER A 166 9.75 -0.18 10.23
CA SER A 166 8.76 -0.14 9.13
C SER A 166 8.00 -1.46 8.93
N ILE A 167 8.01 -2.35 9.94
CA ILE A 167 7.39 -3.70 9.90
C ILE A 167 5.91 -3.58 9.52
N GLY A 168 5.54 -3.99 8.30
CA GLY A 168 4.14 -4.04 7.88
C GLY A 168 3.39 -2.70 7.90
N ALA A 169 4.08 -1.56 7.77
CA ALA A 169 3.47 -0.24 7.97
C ALA A 169 2.23 0.03 7.08
N HIS A 170 2.27 -0.39 5.80
CA HIS A 170 1.14 -0.27 4.88
C HIS A 170 -0.03 -1.22 5.23
N LEU A 171 0.26 -2.42 5.73
CA LEU A 171 -0.75 -3.37 6.24
C LEU A 171 -1.47 -2.77 7.45
N MET A 172 -0.73 -2.24 8.42
CA MET A 172 -1.31 -1.60 9.61
C MET A 172 -2.19 -0.41 9.23
N CYS A 173 -1.74 0.39 8.25
CA CYS A 173 -2.50 1.55 7.78
C CYS A 173 -3.81 1.15 7.07
N LEU A 174 -3.78 0.17 6.15
CA LEU A 174 -5.01 -0.32 5.52
C LEU A 174 -5.93 -1.04 6.52
N ALA A 175 -5.39 -1.79 7.48
CA ALA A 175 -6.17 -2.39 8.55
C ALA A 175 -6.84 -1.33 9.42
N TYR A 176 -6.15 -0.22 9.70
CA TYR A 176 -6.71 0.93 10.39
C TYR A 176 -7.87 1.53 9.59
N PHE A 177 -7.72 1.76 8.28
CA PHE A 177 -8.81 2.25 7.42
C PHE A 177 -10.03 1.33 7.47
N TYR A 178 -9.79 0.02 7.37
CA TYR A 178 -10.86 -0.97 7.42
C TYR A 178 -11.62 -0.92 8.76
N CYS A 179 -10.90 -0.80 9.88
CA CYS A 179 -11.48 -0.67 11.21
C CYS A 179 -12.28 0.63 11.38
N ILE A 180 -11.76 1.76 10.91
CA ILE A 180 -12.46 3.06 10.97
C ILE A 180 -13.73 3.06 10.11
N GLN A 181 -13.70 2.43 8.93
CA GLN A 181 -14.89 2.28 8.08
C GLN A 181 -16.00 1.48 8.80
N ILE A 182 -15.63 0.39 9.47
CA ILE A 182 -16.58 -0.43 10.24
C ILE A 182 -17.07 0.33 11.47
N TRP A 183 -16.22 1.07 12.16
CA TRP A 183 -16.63 1.86 13.30
C TRP A 183 -17.63 2.97 12.91
N SER A 184 -17.36 3.67 11.80
CA SER A 184 -18.24 4.72 11.25
C SER A 184 -19.61 4.17 10.87
N THR A 185 -19.65 3.07 10.09
CA THR A 185 -20.90 2.53 9.51
C THR A 185 -21.59 1.47 10.36
N GLY A 186 -20.86 0.76 11.22
CA GLY A 186 -21.33 -0.43 11.96
C GLY A 186 -21.37 -1.71 11.13
N THR A 187 -20.96 -1.66 9.86
CA THR A 187 -21.13 -2.78 8.92
C THR A 187 -19.86 -3.10 8.16
N SER A 188 -19.67 -4.37 7.80
CA SER A 188 -18.56 -4.80 6.94
C SER A 188 -18.65 -4.13 5.56
N PRO A 189 -17.54 -3.55 5.03
CA PRO A 189 -17.52 -2.96 3.70
C PRO A 189 -17.67 -3.99 2.57
N ILE A 190 -17.46 -5.28 2.85
CA ILE A 190 -17.58 -6.37 1.87
C ILE A 190 -19.01 -6.86 1.76
N ASN A 191 -19.65 -7.18 2.89
CA ASN A 191 -20.92 -7.91 2.87
C ASN A 191 -22.10 -7.20 3.56
N GLY A 192 -21.86 -6.04 4.19
CA GLY A 192 -22.85 -5.28 4.92
C GLY A 192 -23.32 -5.92 6.23
N ALA A 193 -22.68 -7.02 6.67
CA ALA A 193 -23.03 -7.65 7.93
C ALA A 193 -22.66 -6.75 9.11
N GLN A 194 -23.51 -6.75 10.14
CA GLN A 194 -23.26 -6.00 11.37
C GLN A 194 -21.96 -6.47 12.05
N ARG A 195 -21.23 -5.50 12.62
CA ARG A 195 -19.96 -5.69 13.31
C ARG A 195 -19.95 -4.86 14.59
N SER A 196 -19.23 -5.36 15.60
CA SER A 196 -19.08 -4.63 16.87
C SER A 196 -18.23 -3.38 16.67
N LYS A 197 -18.84 -2.19 16.77
CA LYS A 197 -18.12 -0.92 16.63
C LYS A 197 -16.97 -0.78 17.62
N ASN A 198 -17.20 -1.16 18.87
CA ASN A 198 -16.20 -1.01 19.95
C ASN A 198 -14.98 -1.90 19.72
N PHE A 199 -15.18 -3.12 19.23
CA PHE A 199 -14.09 -4.03 18.93
C PHE A 199 -13.16 -3.47 17.84
N TYR A 200 -13.73 -2.97 16.74
CA TYR A 200 -12.94 -2.40 15.65
C TYR A 200 -12.30 -1.05 16.02
N LEU A 201 -12.96 -0.25 16.87
CA LEU A 201 -12.35 0.97 17.43
C LEU A 201 -11.12 0.64 18.29
N LEU A 202 -11.21 -0.36 19.17
CA LEU A 202 -10.09 -0.80 20.00
C LEU A 202 -8.90 -1.23 19.13
N ILE A 203 -9.14 -2.02 18.08
CA ILE A 203 -8.08 -2.41 17.15
C ILE A 203 -7.52 -1.20 16.40
N ALA A 204 -8.36 -0.26 15.96
CA ALA A 204 -7.90 0.96 15.31
C ALA A 204 -6.98 1.79 16.23
N VAL A 205 -7.30 1.90 17.52
CA VAL A 205 -6.46 2.57 18.52
C VAL A 205 -5.11 1.85 18.65
N ILE A 206 -5.10 0.52 18.79
CA ILE A 206 -3.85 -0.27 18.88
C ILE A 206 -2.97 -0.05 17.63
N LEU A 207 -3.56 -0.10 16.44
CA LEU A 207 -2.85 0.12 15.18
C LEU A 207 -2.29 1.55 15.10
N LEU A 208 -3.08 2.56 15.48
CA LEU A 208 -2.64 3.96 15.45
C LEU A 208 -1.51 4.22 16.45
N LEU A 209 -1.62 3.71 17.68
CA LEU A 209 -0.56 3.81 18.69
C LEU A 209 0.73 3.18 18.20
N THR A 210 0.66 2.01 17.55
CA THR A 210 1.83 1.36 16.97
C THR A 210 2.46 2.21 15.86
N LEU A 211 1.64 2.77 14.96
CA LEU A 211 2.12 3.66 13.89
C LEU A 211 2.80 4.91 14.44
N VAL A 212 2.30 5.47 15.55
CA VAL A 212 2.83 6.67 16.21
C VAL A 212 4.13 6.37 16.96
N PHE A 213 4.15 5.35 17.83
CA PHE A 213 5.24 5.12 18.76
C PHE A 213 6.33 4.19 18.25
N ALA A 214 5.97 3.14 17.48
CA ALA A 214 6.93 2.15 16.98
C ALA A 214 7.37 2.42 15.53
N THR A 215 6.42 2.74 14.64
CA THR A 215 6.73 2.98 13.22
C THR A 215 7.21 4.39 12.92
N GLN A 216 6.76 5.37 13.71
CA GLN A 216 7.19 6.77 13.69
C GLN A 216 7.22 7.40 12.27
N THR A 217 6.30 7.00 11.39
CA THR A 217 6.25 7.50 10.01
C THR A 217 5.14 8.53 9.86
N ARG A 218 5.53 9.82 9.93
CA ARG A 218 4.62 10.98 9.92
C ARG A 218 3.60 10.95 8.78
N GLN A 219 4.04 10.59 7.58
CA GLN A 219 3.19 10.51 6.38
C GLN A 219 2.03 9.52 6.55
N LEU A 220 2.29 8.35 7.13
CA LEU A 220 1.27 7.32 7.35
C LEU A 220 0.29 7.72 8.45
N ILE A 221 0.77 8.39 9.51
CA ILE A 221 -0.08 8.94 10.57
C ILE A 221 -1.01 10.02 10.00
N PHE A 222 -0.47 10.93 9.20
CA PHE A 222 -1.26 11.97 8.53
C PHE A 222 -2.31 11.35 7.59
N MET A 223 -1.92 10.31 6.85
CA MET A 223 -2.83 9.56 6.00
C MET A 223 -3.98 8.91 6.78
N CYS A 224 -3.70 8.32 7.95
CA CYS A 224 -4.70 7.82 8.89
C CYS A 224 -5.68 8.90 9.35
N LEU A 225 -5.17 10.08 9.69
CA LEU A 225 -6.01 11.21 10.08
C LEU A 225 -6.93 11.64 8.93
N CYS A 226 -6.38 11.85 7.73
CA CYS A 226 -7.16 12.23 6.55
C CYS A 226 -8.23 11.19 6.21
N PHE A 227 -7.90 9.90 6.24
CA PHE A 227 -8.90 8.85 6.03
C PHE A 227 -10.03 8.91 7.05
N THR A 228 -9.70 9.08 8.34
CA THR A 228 -10.68 9.21 9.41
C THR A 228 -11.59 10.41 9.21
N LEU A 229 -11.04 11.56 8.78
CA LEU A 229 -11.83 12.74 8.41
C LEU A 229 -12.79 12.44 7.24
N PHE A 230 -12.30 11.82 6.16
CA PHE A 230 -13.12 11.47 5.00
C PHE A 230 -14.23 10.46 5.34
N CYS A 231 -13.95 9.53 6.25
CA CYS A 231 -14.90 8.49 6.68
C CYS A 231 -15.97 9.02 7.66
N LEU A 232 -15.60 9.93 8.57
CA LEU A 232 -16.51 10.48 9.59
C LEU A 232 -17.25 11.75 9.15
N ARG A 233 -16.75 12.46 8.13
CA ARG A 233 -17.30 13.74 7.65
C ARG A 233 -17.53 14.74 8.80
N ALA A 234 -18.72 15.33 8.93
CA ALA A 234 -19.06 16.32 9.96
C ALA A 234 -18.92 15.81 11.41
N LYS A 235 -19.02 14.48 11.64
CA LYS A 235 -18.80 13.91 12.98
C LYS A 235 -17.34 13.98 13.42
N ALA A 236 -16.41 14.23 12.50
CA ALA A 236 -15.00 14.36 12.80
C ALA A 236 -14.67 15.54 13.72
N VAL A 237 -15.47 16.62 13.72
CA VAL A 237 -15.23 17.80 14.56
C VAL A 237 -15.28 17.45 16.05
N ILE A 238 -16.25 16.63 16.46
CA ILE A 238 -16.40 16.18 17.84
C ILE A 238 -15.19 15.31 18.25
N TRP A 239 -14.75 14.43 17.36
CA TRP A 239 -13.60 13.56 17.62
C TRP A 239 -12.26 14.30 17.57
N ALA A 240 -12.13 15.31 16.72
CA ALA A 240 -10.97 16.20 16.69
C ALA A 240 -10.89 17.01 17.99
N ALA A 241 -12.01 17.55 18.46
CA ALA A 241 -12.07 18.22 19.76
C ALA A 241 -11.73 17.27 20.92
N ALA A 242 -12.28 16.05 20.93
CA ALA A 242 -11.96 15.04 21.93
C ALA A 242 -10.48 14.62 21.89
N LEU A 243 -9.89 14.50 20.69
CA LEU A 243 -8.48 14.20 20.50
C LEU A 243 -7.60 15.35 21.01
N CYS A 244 -7.96 16.61 20.75
CA CYS A 244 -7.24 17.76 21.30
C CYS A 244 -7.26 17.77 22.83
N VAL A 245 -8.39 17.41 23.45
CA VAL A 245 -8.49 17.27 24.91
C VAL A 245 -7.62 16.10 25.41
N LEU A 246 -7.67 14.94 24.76
CA LEU A 246 -6.86 13.77 25.11
C LEU A 246 -5.35 14.01 24.92
N LEU A 247 -4.97 14.82 23.94
CA LEU A 247 -3.58 15.19 23.66
C LEU A 247 -3.10 16.35 24.53
N SER A 248 -4.00 17.12 25.16
CA SER A 248 -3.65 18.27 25.99
C SER A 248 -2.64 17.97 27.12
N PRO A 249 -2.65 16.80 27.81
CA PRO A 249 -1.64 16.50 28.81
C PRO A 249 -0.22 16.43 28.24
N PHE A 250 -0.05 16.02 26.98
CA PHE A 250 1.25 15.98 26.32
C PHE A 250 1.75 17.37 25.90
N TYR A 251 0.82 18.33 25.69
CA TYR A 251 1.19 19.72 25.46
C TYR A 251 1.68 20.39 26.74
N PHE A 252 1.02 20.13 27.88
CA PHE A 252 1.40 20.71 29.17
C PHE A 252 2.57 20.00 29.85
N TYR A 253 2.76 18.70 29.57
CA TYR A 253 3.82 17.87 30.15
C TYR A 253 4.57 17.12 29.04
N PRO A 254 5.43 17.81 28.27
CA PRO A 254 6.15 17.22 27.15
C PRO A 254 7.04 16.05 27.55
N VAL A 255 7.55 16.03 28.80
CA VAL A 255 8.33 14.90 29.37
C VAL A 255 7.59 13.55 29.27
N LEU A 256 6.25 13.53 29.26
CA LEU A 256 5.49 12.30 29.06
C LEU A 256 5.71 11.70 27.66
N LEU A 257 5.96 12.53 26.64
CA LEU A 257 6.28 12.07 25.29
C LEU A 257 7.65 11.41 25.25
N GLU A 258 8.65 11.97 25.94
CA GLU A 258 9.98 11.36 26.09
C GLU A 258 9.92 10.01 26.83
N VAL A 259 9.17 9.94 27.93
CA VAL A 259 8.96 8.69 28.69
C VAL A 259 8.27 7.61 27.84
N LEU A 260 7.39 8.00 26.93
CA LEU A 260 6.75 7.10 25.96
C LEU A 260 7.65 6.77 24.75
N GLY A 261 8.91 7.20 24.76
CA GLY A 261 9.90 6.90 23.72
C GLY A 261 9.70 7.69 22.44
N LEU A 262 9.04 8.85 22.52
CA LEU A 262 8.82 9.78 21.43
C LEU A 262 9.96 10.81 21.44
N ASN A 263 10.79 10.78 20.40
CA ASN A 263 11.99 11.63 20.32
C ASN A 263 11.58 13.09 20.03
N ILE A 264 11.43 13.91 21.09
CA ILE A 264 10.99 15.31 20.98
C ILE A 264 12.01 16.16 20.20
N GLU A 265 13.31 15.93 20.42
CA GLU A 265 14.41 16.59 19.69
C GLU A 265 14.29 16.39 18.17
N PHE A 266 13.84 15.22 17.71
CA PHE A 266 13.56 14.97 16.30
C PHE A 266 12.37 15.78 15.74
N TYR A 267 11.34 16.04 16.56
CA TYR A 267 10.19 16.85 16.14
C TYR A 267 10.50 18.36 16.23
N SER A 268 11.36 18.80 17.16
CA SER A 268 11.77 20.20 17.32
C SER A 268 12.91 20.62 16.37
N SER A 269 13.95 19.79 16.16
CA SER A 269 15.08 20.07 15.26
C SER A 269 14.68 20.29 13.79
N GLN A 270 13.52 19.77 13.39
CA GLN A 270 12.96 19.97 12.04
C GLN A 270 12.20 21.30 11.88
N LEU A 271 11.87 21.99 12.98
CA LEU A 271 11.34 23.36 12.93
C LEU A 271 12.48 24.39 12.80
N GLU A 272 13.68 24.04 13.27
CA GLU A 272 14.86 24.93 13.26
C GLU A 272 15.84 24.63 12.10
N GLY A 273 15.93 23.38 11.62
CA GLY A 273 16.86 22.96 10.56
C GLY A 273 16.23 22.90 9.15
N VAL A 274 16.12 24.05 8.49
CA VAL A 274 15.74 24.16 7.06
C VAL A 274 16.97 24.01 6.12
N GLU A 275 18.18 23.89 6.67
CA GLU A 275 19.42 24.13 5.92
C GLU A 275 19.90 22.95 5.03
N ASP A 276 19.54 21.69 5.28
CA ASP A 276 19.88 20.53 4.42
C ASP A 276 18.64 19.84 3.85
N ASN A 277 17.86 20.57 3.05
CA ASN A 277 16.61 20.05 2.51
C ASN A 277 16.86 19.14 1.28
N VAL A 278 17.36 17.91 1.51
CA VAL A 278 17.68 16.88 0.49
C VAL A 278 16.56 16.72 -0.54
N ARG A 279 15.30 16.80 -0.11
CA ARG A 279 14.13 16.76 -0.99
C ARG A 279 14.07 17.97 -1.92
N SER A 280 14.23 19.20 -1.41
CA SER A 280 14.18 20.40 -2.25
C SER A 280 15.35 20.44 -3.23
N ASN A 281 16.52 19.94 -2.82
CA ASN A 281 17.68 19.76 -3.70
C ASN A 281 17.37 18.74 -4.80
N THR A 282 16.82 17.57 -4.46
CA THR A 282 16.41 16.54 -5.43
C THR A 282 15.39 17.10 -6.42
N ILE A 283 14.37 17.84 -5.95
CA ILE A 283 13.37 18.48 -6.82
C ILE A 283 14.05 19.48 -7.76
N ARG A 284 14.96 20.32 -7.26
CA ARG A 284 15.69 21.30 -8.07
C ARG A 284 16.49 20.61 -9.17
N GLN A 285 17.20 19.53 -8.83
CA GLN A 285 17.98 18.75 -9.79
C GLN A 285 17.09 18.06 -10.84
N ILE A 286 15.94 17.53 -10.44
CA ILE A 286 14.93 16.99 -11.36
C ILE A 286 14.47 18.06 -12.36
N MET A 287 14.09 19.24 -11.87
CA MET A 287 13.60 20.31 -12.74
C MET A 287 14.68 20.79 -13.71
N ALA A 288 15.91 21.00 -13.22
CA ALA A 288 17.04 21.38 -14.06
C ALA A 288 17.35 20.31 -15.13
N HIS A 289 17.30 19.03 -14.77
CA HIS A 289 17.49 17.94 -15.74
C HIS A 289 16.38 17.90 -16.78
N LEU A 290 15.11 18.01 -16.36
CA LEU A 290 13.98 18.03 -17.28
C LEU A 290 14.08 19.20 -18.25
N ASP A 291 14.50 20.37 -17.81
CA ASP A 291 14.74 21.51 -18.71
C ASP A 291 15.85 21.22 -19.72
N LEU A 292 16.94 20.55 -19.30
CA LEU A 292 18.03 20.14 -20.20
C LEU A 292 17.60 19.11 -21.25
N VAL A 293 16.71 18.19 -20.90
CA VAL A 293 16.21 17.14 -21.81
C VAL A 293 14.89 17.52 -22.50
N ASN A 294 14.52 18.81 -22.53
CA ASN A 294 13.27 19.30 -23.13
C ASN A 294 12.01 18.58 -22.61
N TRP A 295 11.98 18.31 -21.32
CA TRP A 295 10.92 17.60 -20.61
C TRP A 295 10.66 16.18 -21.12
N MET A 296 11.61 15.58 -21.83
CA MET A 296 11.52 14.18 -22.26
C MET A 296 11.56 13.23 -21.04
N PRO A 297 10.94 12.04 -21.15
CA PRO A 297 10.96 11.05 -20.08
C PRO A 297 12.38 10.54 -19.77
N SER A 298 12.78 10.54 -18.50
CA SER A 298 14.10 10.04 -18.08
C SER A 298 14.07 8.58 -17.62
N GLY A 299 12.90 8.05 -17.25
CA GLY A 299 12.77 6.69 -16.72
C GLY A 299 13.33 6.51 -15.32
N SER A 300 13.69 5.27 -14.97
CA SER A 300 14.29 4.93 -13.67
C SER A 300 15.61 4.18 -13.83
N LEU A 301 16.63 4.67 -13.12
CA LEU A 301 17.95 4.07 -13.06
C LEU A 301 18.08 3.14 -11.87
N SER A 302 18.62 1.97 -12.14
CA SER A 302 18.94 0.97 -11.14
C SER A 302 20.28 1.28 -10.50
N LEU A 303 20.33 1.22 -9.17
CA LEU A 303 21.61 1.28 -8.44
C LEU A 303 22.57 0.16 -8.83
N MET A 304 22.09 -0.93 -9.44
CA MET A 304 22.92 -2.04 -9.90
C MET A 304 23.60 -1.78 -11.25
N TRP A 305 23.26 -0.68 -11.94
CA TRP A 305 23.83 -0.32 -13.23
C TRP A 305 24.54 1.03 -13.12
N GLN A 306 25.88 1.01 -13.15
CA GLN A 306 26.74 2.20 -13.06
C GLN A 306 26.39 3.11 -11.86
N ASP A 307 26.14 2.52 -10.69
CA ASP A 307 25.77 3.23 -9.47
C ASP A 307 24.49 4.11 -9.61
N GLY A 308 23.65 3.79 -10.60
CA GLY A 308 22.37 4.41 -10.84
C GLY A 308 22.47 5.92 -11.13
N PHE A 309 21.85 6.72 -10.27
CA PHE A 309 21.79 8.18 -10.43
C PHE A 309 23.05 8.91 -9.96
N ILE A 310 23.95 8.25 -9.22
CA ILE A 310 25.11 8.89 -8.59
C ILE A 310 26.00 9.63 -9.61
N PRO A 311 26.35 9.07 -10.78
CA PRO A 311 27.19 9.78 -11.75
C PRO A 311 26.56 11.05 -12.34
N TYR A 312 25.23 11.16 -12.29
CA TYR A 312 24.48 12.24 -12.92
C TYR A 312 24.04 13.32 -11.92
N PHE A 313 23.75 12.92 -10.68
CA PHE A 313 23.09 13.78 -9.68
C PHE A 313 23.80 13.79 -8.32
N GLY A 314 24.81 12.93 -8.12
CA GLY A 314 25.50 12.75 -6.85
C GLY A 314 24.78 11.80 -5.88
N GLU A 315 25.38 11.62 -4.70
CA GLU A 315 24.98 10.59 -3.71
C GLU A 315 23.64 10.87 -3.00
N HIS A 316 23.10 12.09 -3.10
CA HIS A 316 21.91 12.53 -2.36
C HIS A 316 20.66 12.68 -3.23
N PHE A 317 20.57 11.91 -4.33
CA PHE A 317 19.43 11.93 -5.25
C PHE A 317 18.54 10.69 -5.09
N PHE A 318 17.31 10.88 -4.59
CA PHE A 318 16.37 9.79 -4.35
C PHE A 318 14.98 10.06 -4.96
N LEU A 319 14.63 9.33 -6.03
CA LEU A 319 13.32 9.44 -6.66
C LEU A 319 12.15 9.01 -5.77
N SER A 320 12.40 8.19 -4.75
CA SER A 320 11.38 7.74 -3.80
C SER A 320 10.86 8.86 -2.92
N ASP A 321 11.65 9.90 -2.70
CA ASP A 321 11.43 10.88 -1.63
C ASP A 321 10.70 12.13 -2.11
N VAL A 322 10.44 12.22 -3.41
CA VAL A 322 9.86 13.38 -4.11
C VAL A 322 8.49 13.08 -4.73
N GLY A 323 7.93 11.90 -4.44
CA GLY A 323 6.54 11.55 -4.76
C GLY A 323 6.16 11.81 -6.23
N VAL A 324 5.15 12.64 -6.45
CA VAL A 324 4.67 13.02 -7.80
C VAL A 324 5.75 13.65 -8.69
N ILE A 325 6.72 14.36 -8.11
CA ILE A 325 7.86 14.92 -8.87
C ILE A 325 8.78 13.80 -9.35
N GLY A 326 8.89 12.71 -8.59
CA GLY A 326 9.57 11.50 -9.05
C GLY A 326 8.83 10.81 -10.20
N THR A 327 7.50 10.87 -10.22
CA THR A 327 6.70 10.41 -11.38
C THR A 327 6.93 11.35 -12.58
N LEU A 328 6.98 12.66 -12.36
CA LEU A 328 7.30 13.66 -13.40
C LEU A 328 8.68 13.39 -14.01
N PHE A 329 9.71 13.10 -13.21
CA PHE A 329 11.04 12.75 -13.72
C PHE A 329 10.99 11.50 -14.63
N ARG A 330 10.30 10.44 -14.19
CA ARG A 330 10.21 9.18 -14.95
C ARG A 330 9.53 9.36 -16.31
N PHE A 331 8.46 10.16 -16.35
CA PHE A 331 7.59 10.27 -17.53
C PHE A 331 7.74 11.60 -18.30
N GLY A 332 8.49 12.57 -17.79
CA GLY A 332 8.57 13.91 -18.37
C GLY A 332 7.19 14.52 -18.62
N PHE A 333 7.01 15.16 -19.77
CA PHE A 333 5.71 15.72 -20.19
C PHE A 333 4.61 14.66 -20.34
N LEU A 334 4.94 13.37 -20.54
CA LEU A 334 3.92 12.31 -20.63
C LEU A 334 3.17 12.11 -19.32
N VAL A 335 3.68 12.61 -18.19
CA VAL A 335 2.99 12.52 -16.91
C VAL A 335 1.58 13.11 -16.99
N PHE A 336 1.38 14.20 -17.76
CA PHE A 336 0.09 14.86 -17.93
C PHE A 336 -0.95 13.99 -18.67
N LEU A 337 -0.50 12.94 -19.36
CA LEU A 337 -1.36 11.92 -19.97
C LEU A 337 -1.43 10.66 -19.11
N VAL A 338 -0.29 10.12 -18.69
CA VAL A 338 -0.15 8.84 -17.99
C VAL A 338 -0.88 8.85 -16.64
N VAL A 339 -0.74 9.93 -15.87
CA VAL A 339 -1.40 10.04 -14.56
C VAL A 339 -2.93 10.06 -14.71
N PRO A 340 -3.55 11.00 -15.46
CA PRO A 340 -5.00 11.03 -15.59
C PRO A 340 -5.57 9.75 -16.21
N LEU A 341 -4.88 9.18 -17.22
CA LEU A 341 -5.30 7.93 -17.85
C LEU A 341 -5.27 6.76 -16.87
N THR A 342 -4.22 6.65 -16.06
CA THR A 342 -4.10 5.60 -15.03
C THR A 342 -5.23 5.72 -14.01
N LEU A 343 -5.48 6.92 -13.50
CA LEU A 343 -6.56 7.16 -12.54
C LEU A 343 -7.94 6.86 -13.14
N PHE A 344 -8.16 7.24 -14.39
CA PHE A 344 -9.38 6.92 -15.13
C PHE A 344 -9.56 5.41 -15.28
N LEU A 345 -8.51 4.69 -15.68
CA LEU A 345 -8.55 3.23 -15.83
C LEU A 345 -8.79 2.54 -14.48
N TYR A 346 -8.11 2.95 -13.41
CA TYR A 346 -8.33 2.41 -12.07
C TYR A 346 -9.76 2.65 -11.61
N GLN A 347 -10.33 3.83 -11.85
CA GLN A 347 -11.73 4.11 -11.56
C GLN A 347 -12.69 3.24 -12.39
N ARG A 348 -12.43 3.08 -13.70
CA ARG A 348 -13.23 2.24 -14.59
C ARG A 348 -13.18 0.78 -14.17
N ILE A 349 -12.01 0.29 -13.80
CA ILE A 349 -11.77 -1.06 -13.28
C ILE A 349 -12.56 -1.26 -11.98
N ALA A 350 -12.43 -0.35 -11.01
CA ALA A 350 -13.18 -0.38 -9.75
C ALA A 350 -14.70 -0.48 -9.99
N LYS A 351 -15.24 0.42 -10.83
CA LYS A 351 -16.67 0.49 -11.14
C LYS A 351 -17.18 -0.71 -11.93
N ARG A 352 -16.34 -1.30 -12.80
CA ARG A 352 -16.68 -2.54 -13.53
C ARG A 352 -16.74 -3.76 -12.60
N ILE A 353 -15.92 -3.79 -11.55
CA ILE A 353 -15.97 -4.85 -10.54
C ILE A 353 -17.24 -4.69 -9.69
N CYS A 354 -17.43 -3.53 -9.07
CA CYS A 354 -18.62 -3.20 -8.29
C CYS A 354 -18.88 -1.68 -8.31
N LYS A 355 -20.14 -1.28 -8.52
CA LYS A 355 -20.55 0.14 -8.56
C LYS A 355 -20.37 0.84 -7.21
N ASP A 356 -20.48 0.11 -6.10
CA ASP A 356 -20.37 0.66 -4.76
C ASP A 356 -18.89 0.76 -4.34
N THR A 357 -18.33 1.97 -4.44
CA THR A 357 -16.93 2.31 -4.14
C THR A 357 -16.76 3.02 -2.79
N THR A 358 -17.70 2.81 -1.85
CA THR A 358 -17.74 3.50 -0.55
C THR A 358 -16.48 3.37 0.31
N PHE A 359 -15.77 2.24 0.26
CA PHE A 359 -14.48 2.07 0.94
C PHE A 359 -13.30 2.53 0.08
N LEU A 360 -13.34 2.22 -1.22
CA LEU A 360 -12.25 2.49 -2.15
C LEU A 360 -11.96 4.00 -2.30
N TYR A 361 -12.99 4.84 -2.47
CA TYR A 361 -12.77 6.27 -2.72
C TYR A 361 -12.14 7.02 -1.54
N PRO A 362 -12.63 6.91 -0.29
CA PRO A 362 -11.97 7.53 0.86
C PRO A 362 -10.51 7.06 1.02
N THR A 363 -10.21 5.78 0.74
CA THR A 363 -8.84 5.28 0.78
C THR A 363 -7.97 5.89 -0.30
N MET A 364 -8.44 5.94 -1.55
CA MET A 364 -7.69 6.58 -2.64
C MET A 364 -7.48 8.08 -2.39
N LEU A 365 -8.47 8.78 -1.84
CA LEU A 365 -8.32 10.19 -1.43
C LEU A 365 -7.27 10.36 -0.34
N ALA A 366 -7.23 9.47 0.66
CA ALA A 366 -6.16 9.50 1.67
C ALA A 366 -4.78 9.30 1.03
N PHE A 367 -4.65 8.39 0.05
CA PHE A 367 -3.39 8.22 -0.68
C PHE A 367 -3.01 9.43 -1.52
N PHE A 368 -3.97 10.14 -2.14
CA PHE A 368 -3.70 11.37 -2.88
C PHE A 368 -3.08 12.47 -2.02
N VAL A 369 -3.51 12.58 -0.75
CA VAL A 369 -2.99 13.59 0.18
C VAL A 369 -1.49 13.43 0.40
N ILE A 370 -0.98 12.20 0.42
CA ILE A 370 0.45 11.94 0.63
C ILE A 370 1.24 11.75 -0.67
N TRP A 371 0.60 11.83 -1.84
CA TRP A 371 1.27 11.62 -3.13
C TRP A 371 2.46 12.56 -3.39
N PRO A 372 2.43 13.85 -3.00
CA PRO A 372 3.62 14.70 -3.13
C PRO A 372 4.85 14.17 -2.36
N LEU A 373 4.63 13.28 -1.39
CA LEU A 373 5.64 12.77 -0.47
C LEU A 373 6.00 11.29 -0.71
N SER A 374 5.19 10.57 -1.49
CA SER A 374 5.38 9.14 -1.82
C SER A 374 4.70 8.81 -3.15
N GLY A 375 5.40 8.12 -4.05
CA GLY A 375 4.86 7.82 -5.39
C GLY A 375 3.65 6.89 -5.33
N LEU A 376 2.46 7.43 -5.63
CA LEU A 376 1.19 6.71 -5.53
C LEU A 376 1.13 5.49 -6.44
N LEU A 377 1.67 5.60 -7.65
CA LEU A 377 1.50 4.59 -8.68
C LEU A 377 2.67 3.59 -8.68
N GLU A 378 3.80 3.96 -8.12
CA GLU A 378 5.01 3.16 -8.08
C GLU A 378 5.13 2.36 -6.76
N TYR A 379 4.77 2.98 -5.63
CA TYR A 379 5.02 2.40 -4.29
C TYR A 379 3.77 1.83 -3.60
N ASN A 380 2.54 2.24 -3.98
CA ASN A 380 1.30 1.76 -3.32
C ASN A 380 0.61 0.57 -4.02
N GLN A 381 1.29 -0.15 -4.92
CA GLN A 381 0.68 -1.22 -5.72
C GLN A 381 0.12 -2.38 -4.88
N ALA A 382 0.76 -2.73 -3.76
CA ALA A 382 0.22 -3.71 -2.81
C ALA A 382 -1.14 -3.25 -2.25
N SER A 383 -1.21 -2.01 -1.80
CA SER A 383 -2.44 -1.43 -1.24
C SER A 383 -3.57 -1.34 -2.27
N ILE A 384 -3.25 -0.93 -3.50
CA ILE A 384 -4.24 -0.81 -4.59
C ILE A 384 -4.75 -2.21 -5.00
N ALA A 385 -3.87 -3.20 -5.11
CA ALA A 385 -4.25 -4.59 -5.38
C ALA A 385 -5.22 -5.12 -4.31
N MET A 386 -4.93 -4.86 -3.02
CA MET A 386 -5.81 -5.25 -1.92
C MET A 386 -7.19 -4.56 -1.97
N LEU A 387 -7.25 -3.27 -2.30
CA LEU A 387 -8.53 -2.57 -2.49
C LEU A 387 -9.38 -3.21 -3.59
N PHE A 388 -8.76 -3.60 -4.70
CA PHE A 388 -9.44 -4.32 -5.76
C PHE A 388 -9.88 -5.74 -5.38
N VAL A 389 -9.12 -6.43 -4.53
CA VAL A 389 -9.55 -7.71 -3.95
C VAL A 389 -10.78 -7.51 -3.07
N ILE A 390 -10.79 -6.53 -2.17
CA ILE A 390 -11.96 -6.19 -1.32
C ILE A 390 -13.17 -5.87 -2.20
N GLN A 391 -12.99 -5.05 -3.24
CA GLN A 391 -14.05 -4.70 -4.20
C GLN A 391 -14.60 -5.94 -4.92
N SER A 392 -13.73 -6.88 -5.27
CA SER A 392 -14.10 -8.15 -5.93
C SER A 392 -14.89 -9.08 -5.00
N LEU A 393 -14.51 -9.16 -3.72
CA LEU A 393 -15.25 -9.91 -2.71
C LEU A 393 -16.64 -9.32 -2.47
N LYS A 394 -16.74 -7.99 -2.47
CA LYS A 394 -18.03 -7.27 -2.40
C LYS A 394 -18.92 -7.57 -3.60
N ALA A 395 -18.37 -7.48 -4.81
CA ALA A 395 -19.09 -7.82 -6.05
C ALA A 395 -19.66 -9.25 -5.98
N ARG A 396 -18.83 -10.21 -5.55
CA ARG A 396 -19.24 -11.61 -5.41
C ARG A 396 -20.38 -11.80 -4.41
N HIS A 397 -20.32 -11.12 -3.27
CA HIS A 397 -21.38 -11.19 -2.27
C HIS A 397 -22.70 -10.61 -2.79
N LEU A 398 -22.66 -9.48 -3.50
CA LEU A 398 -23.85 -8.89 -4.12
C LEU A 398 -24.45 -9.84 -5.17
N ARG A 399 -23.63 -10.41 -6.06
CA ARG A 399 -24.11 -11.41 -7.05
C ARG A 399 -24.67 -12.68 -6.41
N SER A 400 -24.13 -13.10 -5.26
CA SER A 400 -24.70 -14.26 -4.55
C SER A 400 -26.11 -14.04 -4.02
N LYS A 401 -26.51 -12.78 -3.81
CA LYS A 401 -27.86 -12.39 -3.35
C LYS A 401 -28.87 -12.25 -4.49
N GLU A 402 -28.42 -12.08 -5.73
CA GLU A 402 -29.32 -12.07 -6.91
C GLU A 402 -30.01 -13.44 -7.05
N SER A 403 -31.34 -13.42 -7.20
CA SER A 403 -32.19 -14.62 -7.21
C SER A 403 -31.82 -15.58 -8.34
N ALA A 404 -31.87 -16.89 -8.07
CA ALA A 404 -31.67 -17.92 -9.08
C ALA A 404 -32.68 -17.85 -10.25
N HIS A 405 -33.83 -17.20 -10.04
CA HIS A 405 -34.84 -16.99 -11.08
C HIS A 405 -34.40 -15.90 -12.07
N GLU A 406 -33.89 -14.76 -11.59
CA GLU A 406 -33.32 -13.70 -12.45
C GLU A 406 -32.09 -14.18 -13.24
N ARG A 407 -31.30 -15.11 -12.68
CA ARG A 407 -30.18 -15.77 -13.40
C ARG A 407 -30.62 -16.67 -14.56
N ARG A 408 -31.87 -17.14 -14.57
CA ARG A 408 -32.45 -17.97 -15.64
C ARG A 408 -33.22 -17.15 -16.68
N THR A 409 -33.85 -16.05 -16.27
CA THR A 409 -34.68 -15.21 -17.15
C THR A 409 -33.85 -14.37 -18.13
N TYR A 410 -32.58 -14.08 -17.80
CA TYR A 410 -31.68 -13.29 -18.66
C TYR A 410 -30.45 -14.12 -19.09
N PRO A 411 -30.51 -14.84 -20.23
CA PRO A 411 -29.37 -15.62 -20.74
C PRO A 411 -28.14 -14.77 -21.10
N GLN A 412 -28.29 -13.45 -21.21
CA GLN A 412 -27.17 -12.51 -21.34
C GLN A 412 -26.27 -12.45 -20.10
N LEU A 413 -26.76 -12.90 -18.93
CA LEU A 413 -25.97 -13.07 -17.71
C LEU A 413 -25.31 -14.46 -17.63
N GLN A 414 -25.65 -15.39 -18.53
CA GLN A 414 -25.12 -16.75 -18.57
C GLN A 414 -23.86 -16.90 -19.43
N GLY A 415 -23.60 -15.99 -20.37
CA GLY A 415 -22.38 -16.01 -21.21
C GLY A 415 -21.08 -15.59 -20.49
N SER A 416 -21.03 -15.71 -19.16
CA SER A 416 -19.89 -15.28 -18.32
C SER A 416 -19.63 -16.22 -17.14
N TYR A 417 -19.97 -17.51 -17.30
CA TYR A 417 -19.65 -18.56 -16.33
C TYR A 417 -18.29 -19.19 -16.59
#